data_AF-A0A0Q5P0K6-F1
#
_entry.id   AF-A0A0Q5P0K6-F1
#
_cell.length_a   1.000
_cell.length_b   1.000
_cell.length_c   1.000
_cell.angle_alpha   90.00
_cell.angle_beta   90.00
_cell.angle_gamma   90.00
#
_symmetry.space_group_name_H-M   'P 1'
#
loop_
_entity.id
_entity.type
_entity.pdbx_description
1 polymer ?
#
loop_
_entity_poly.entity_id
_entity_poly.type
_entity_poly.pdbx_seq_one_letter_code
_entity_poly.pdbx_strand_id
1 'polypeptide(L)'
;MSDLQNASLSPADTPSALTALQELPLPEPVSWAPQTVGWLAVAAVLLLAALWAAWAGWRRHKKALYRKVALAELGRIETALHDETQRTNALTAIPALIKRTSLAAHPNEHVAALSGDEWLAFLKRTNGRFDDRSGALLTLISYAPADHIAALPKSEVDTLLLATRDWIQRHHVEI
;
A
#
# COMPACT_ATOMS: atom_id res chain seq x y z
N MET A 1 -69.93 42.89 -73.84
CA MET A 1 -70.40 43.01 -72.44
C MET A 1 -71.21 41.77 -72.11
N SER A 2 -70.51 40.71 -71.71
CA SER A 2 -71.01 39.53 -70.98
C SER A 2 -69.79 38.86 -70.37
N ASP A 3 -69.37 39.35 -69.20
CA ASP A 3 -68.45 38.68 -68.31
C ASP A 3 -69.06 37.36 -67.84
N LEU A 4 -68.35 36.24 -68.03
CA LEU A 4 -68.43 35.08 -67.14
C LEU A 4 -67.01 34.53 -66.96
N GLN A 5 -66.26 35.29 -66.18
CA GLN A 5 -64.96 34.95 -65.65
C GLN A 5 -65.08 33.83 -64.61
N ASN A 6 -64.26 32.79 -64.81
CA ASN A 6 -63.63 31.96 -63.79
C ASN A 6 -64.51 31.25 -62.75
N ALA A 7 -64.71 29.96 -63.02
CA ALA A 7 -64.92 28.92 -62.04
C ALA A 7 -63.95 29.04 -60.85
N SER A 8 -64.48 29.43 -59.71
CA SER A 8 -63.85 29.27 -58.40
C SER A 8 -64.74 28.33 -57.57
N LEU A 9 -64.72 27.05 -57.95
CA LEU A 9 -65.15 25.98 -57.04
C LEU A 9 -64.06 25.85 -55.97
N SER A 10 -64.14 26.69 -54.94
CA SER A 10 -63.49 26.36 -53.66
C SER A 10 -64.13 25.08 -53.16
N PRO A 11 -63.38 23.98 -52.96
CA PRO A 11 -63.92 22.86 -52.23
C PRO A 11 -64.03 23.33 -50.77
N ALA A 12 -65.24 23.72 -50.38
CA ALA A 12 -65.67 23.47 -49.01
C ALA A 12 -65.49 21.97 -48.76
N ASP A 13 -65.06 21.61 -47.55
CA ASP A 13 -64.76 20.24 -47.10
C ASP A 13 -63.31 19.79 -47.33
N THR A 14 -62.36 20.53 -46.75
CA THR A 14 -61.24 19.81 -46.13
C THR A 14 -61.77 19.26 -44.80
N PRO A 15 -61.95 17.94 -44.68
CA PRO A 15 -62.66 17.35 -43.55
C PRO A 15 -61.90 17.60 -42.25
N SER A 16 -62.67 17.79 -41.18
CA SER A 16 -62.32 17.73 -39.75
C SER A 16 -61.55 16.47 -39.31
N ALA A 17 -61.14 15.61 -40.26
CA ALA A 17 -60.24 14.48 -40.10
C ALA A 17 -58.82 14.89 -39.66
N LEU A 18 -58.37 16.11 -39.99
CA LEU A 18 -57.07 16.61 -39.51
C LEU A 18 -57.12 17.12 -38.06
N THR A 19 -58.31 17.45 -37.53
CA THR A 19 -58.49 17.81 -36.11
C THR A 19 -58.40 16.59 -35.20
N ALA A 20 -58.65 15.38 -35.72
CA ALA A 20 -58.48 14.13 -34.99
C ALA A 20 -57.00 13.69 -34.84
N LEU A 21 -56.05 14.45 -35.40
CA LEU A 21 -54.63 14.43 -35.02
C LEU A 21 -54.37 15.35 -33.81
N GLN A 22 -55.40 15.71 -33.04
CA GLN A 22 -55.25 16.17 -31.66
C GLN A 22 -54.58 15.06 -30.84
N GLU A 23 -53.29 15.29 -30.61
CA GLU A 23 -52.63 15.03 -29.33
C GLU A 23 -52.97 13.66 -28.73
N LEU A 24 -52.31 12.62 -29.27
CA LEU A 24 -51.91 11.52 -28.40
C LEU A 24 -51.16 12.17 -27.22
N PRO A 25 -51.67 12.11 -25.98
CA PRO A 25 -50.88 12.55 -24.83
C PRO A 25 -49.60 11.73 -24.87
N LEU A 26 -48.45 12.40 -25.02
CA LEU A 26 -47.17 11.73 -24.90
C LEU A 26 -47.21 10.96 -23.57
N PRO A 27 -46.89 9.66 -23.57
CA PRO A 27 -46.79 8.94 -22.31
C PRO A 27 -45.85 9.74 -21.43
N GLU A 28 -46.28 10.02 -20.20
CA GLU A 28 -45.46 10.73 -19.23
C GLU A 28 -44.07 10.11 -19.28
N PRO A 29 -43.00 10.92 -19.44
CA PRO A 29 -41.67 10.38 -19.67
C PRO A 29 -41.38 9.40 -18.54
N VAL A 30 -41.43 8.11 -18.87
CA VAL A 30 -41.08 7.03 -17.94
C VAL A 30 -39.71 7.41 -17.44
N SER A 31 -39.64 7.74 -16.16
CA SER A 31 -38.41 8.21 -15.56
C SER A 31 -37.38 7.11 -15.78
N TRP A 32 -36.46 7.34 -16.73
CA TRP A 32 -35.34 6.44 -17.04
C TRP A 32 -34.33 6.36 -15.88
N ALA A 33 -34.62 7.05 -14.76
CA ALA A 33 -33.98 6.81 -13.49
C ALA A 33 -34.69 5.65 -12.81
N PRO A 34 -34.13 4.43 -12.79
CA PRO A 34 -34.61 3.43 -11.86
C PRO A 34 -34.36 3.98 -10.45
N GLN A 35 -35.41 4.43 -9.77
CA GLN A 35 -35.44 4.75 -8.34
C GLN A 35 -35.29 3.49 -7.47
N THR A 36 -34.53 2.50 -7.94
CA THR A 36 -34.31 1.28 -7.20
C THR A 36 -33.15 1.51 -6.25
N VAL A 37 -33.34 1.06 -5.02
CA VAL A 37 -32.31 0.90 -3.97
C VAL A 37 -31.03 0.22 -4.51
N GLY A 38 -31.09 -0.43 -5.68
CA GLY A 38 -29.95 -0.96 -6.42
C GLY A 38 -28.83 0.04 -6.67
N TRP A 39 -29.09 1.33 -6.96
CA TRP A 39 -27.99 2.31 -7.09
C TRP A 39 -27.33 2.63 -5.76
N LEU A 40 -28.08 2.63 -4.65
CA LEU A 40 -27.49 2.73 -3.31
C LEU A 40 -26.64 1.50 -3.00
N ALA A 41 -27.08 0.30 -3.40
CA ALA A 41 -26.30 -0.92 -3.26
C ALA A 41 -25.01 -0.86 -4.09
N VAL A 42 -25.07 -0.41 -5.36
CA VAL A 42 -23.90 -0.20 -6.21
C VAL A 42 -22.97 0.86 -5.62
N ALA A 43 -23.53 1.99 -5.16
CA ALA A 43 -22.75 3.04 -4.51
C ALA A 43 -22.07 2.53 -3.23
N ALA A 44 -22.76 1.74 -2.40
CA ALA A 44 -22.19 1.14 -1.19
C ALA A 44 -21.07 0.14 -1.53
N VAL A 45 -21.24 -0.70 -2.55
CA VAL A 45 -20.20 -1.63 -3.03
C VAL A 45 -18.99 -0.86 -3.56
N LEU A 46 -19.20 0.19 -4.34
CA LEU A 46 -18.12 1.06 -4.82
C LEU A 46 -17.39 1.75 -3.66
N LEU A 47 -18.13 2.22 -2.65
CA LEU A 47 -17.56 2.83 -1.45
C LEU A 47 -16.70 1.83 -0.67
N LEU A 48 -17.19 0.61 -0.45
CA LEU A 48 -16.45 -0.47 0.21
C LEU A 48 -15.21 -0.87 -0.58
N ALA A 49 -15.32 -0.98 -1.91
CA ALA A 49 -14.19 -1.28 -2.79
C ALA A 49 -13.14 -0.16 -2.73
N ALA A 50 -13.55 1.11 -2.73
CA ALA A 50 -12.66 2.26 -2.60
C ALA A 50 -11.98 2.30 -1.22
N LEU A 51 -12.71 2.05 -0.14
CA LEU A 51 -12.18 1.93 1.23
C LEU A 51 -11.16 0.79 1.32
N TRP A 52 -11.48 -0.37 0.74
CA TRP A 52 -10.59 -1.52 0.72
C TRP A 52 -9.32 -1.25 -0.11
N ALA A 53 -9.47 -0.64 -1.29
CA ALA A 53 -8.34 -0.26 -2.13
C ALA A 53 -7.45 0.80 -1.46
N ALA A 54 -8.05 1.80 -0.80
CA ALA A 54 -7.34 2.81 -0.04
C ALA A 54 -6.59 2.19 1.15
N TRP A 55 -7.24 1.27 1.87
CA TRP A 55 -6.61 0.56 2.99
C TRP A 55 -5.48 -0.37 2.54
N ALA A 56 -5.69 -1.14 1.47
CA ALA A 56 -4.68 -2.00 0.88
C ALA A 56 -3.51 -1.19 0.33
N GLY A 57 -3.80 -0.07 -0.36
CA GLY A 57 -2.81 0.90 -0.82
C GLY A 57 -2.01 1.47 0.33
N TRP A 58 -2.68 1.98 1.38
CA TRP A 58 -2.01 2.53 2.56
C TRP A 58 -1.15 1.50 3.28
N ARG A 59 -1.62 0.25 3.42
CA ARG A 59 -0.80 -0.85 3.95
C ARG A 59 0.42 -1.15 3.08
N ARG A 60 0.26 -1.20 1.76
CA ARG A 60 1.38 -1.37 0.82
C ARG A 60 2.38 -0.21 0.89
N HIS A 61 1.90 1.02 0.99
CA HIS A 61 2.73 2.22 1.13
C HIS A 61 3.48 2.24 2.46
N LYS A 62 2.83 1.93 3.58
CA LYS A 62 3.52 1.76 4.88
C LYS A 62 4.59 0.68 4.79
N LYS A 63 4.31 -0.44 4.11
CA LYS A 63 5.30 -1.50 3.87
C LYS A 63 6.52 -1.01 3.10
N ALA A 64 6.31 -0.22 2.04
CA ALA A 64 7.41 0.32 1.24
C ALA A 64 8.21 1.40 1.99
N LEU A 65 7.55 2.24 2.79
CA LEU A 65 8.19 3.34 3.51
C LEU A 65 9.11 2.84 4.63
N TYR A 66 8.68 1.89 5.47
CA TYR A 66 9.55 1.38 6.54
C TYR A 66 10.81 0.71 5.96
N ARG A 67 10.68 -0.03 4.84
CA ARG A 67 11.82 -0.68 4.17
C ARG A 67 12.82 0.34 3.66
N LYS A 68 12.34 1.41 3.03
CA LYS A 68 13.19 2.50 2.54
C LYS A 68 13.92 3.19 3.67
N VAL A 69 13.23 3.47 4.78
CA VAL A 69 13.85 4.10 5.96
C VAL A 69 14.91 3.19 6.58
N ALA A 70 14.61 1.90 6.76
CA ALA A 70 15.54 0.93 7.33
C ALA A 70 16.79 0.72 6.44
N LEU A 71 16.62 0.67 5.11
CA LEU A 71 17.74 0.57 4.17
C LEU A 71 18.59 1.85 4.12
N ALA A 72 17.96 3.03 4.21
CA ALA A 72 18.68 4.29 4.28
C ALA A 72 19.52 4.38 5.55
N GLU A 73 18.97 3.94 6.68
CA GLU A 73 19.70 3.90 7.95
C GLU A 73 20.85 2.88 7.93
N LEU A 74 20.65 1.71 7.32
CA LEU A 74 21.72 0.74 7.10
C LEU A 74 22.86 1.34 6.26
N GLY A 75 22.55 2.12 5.22
CA GLY A 75 23.56 2.83 4.43
C GLY A 75 24.33 3.89 5.22
N ARG A 76 23.70 4.57 6.18
CA ARG A 76 24.40 5.47 7.11
C ARG A 76 25.35 4.71 8.02
N ILE A 77 24.92 3.58 8.58
CA ILE A 77 25.77 2.71 9.41
C ILE A 77 26.96 2.22 8.59
N GLU A 78 26.74 1.76 7.36
CA GLU A 78 27.82 1.34 6.44
C GLU A 78 28.82 2.47 6.19
N THR A 79 28.36 3.71 6.00
CA THR A 79 29.25 4.86 5.84
C THR A 79 30.04 5.14 7.13
N ALA A 80 29.40 5.08 8.30
CA ALA A 80 30.05 5.28 9.59
C ALA A 80 31.05 4.16 9.94
N LEU A 81 30.91 2.96 9.37
CA LEU A 81 31.88 1.87 9.52
C LEU A 81 33.21 2.13 8.81
N HIS A 82 33.24 3.05 7.84
CA HIS A 82 34.48 3.45 7.16
C HIS A 82 35.34 4.39 8.01
N ASP A 83 34.76 5.00 9.05
CA ASP A 83 35.47 5.82 10.03
C ASP A 83 35.82 4.96 11.25
N GLU A 84 37.11 4.75 11.48
CA GLU A 84 37.62 3.91 12.57
C GLU A 84 37.16 4.39 13.95
N THR A 85 36.94 5.70 14.12
CA THR A 85 36.46 6.28 15.39
C THR A 85 34.98 6.00 15.65
N GLN A 86 34.18 5.83 14.58
CA GLN A 86 32.74 5.59 14.66
C GLN A 86 32.37 4.13 14.44
N ARG A 87 33.32 3.30 14.01
CA ARG A 87 33.14 1.90 13.68
C ARG A 87 32.44 1.10 14.78
N THR A 88 32.87 1.25 16.03
CA THR A 88 32.26 0.52 17.17
C THR A 88 30.82 0.98 17.43
N ASN A 89 30.56 2.28 17.33
CA ASN A 89 29.22 2.85 17.46
C ASN A 89 28.31 2.40 16.29
N ALA A 90 28.86 2.30 15.09
CA ALA A 90 28.13 1.83 13.92
C ALA A 90 27.79 0.33 14.03
N LEU A 91 28.71 -0.51 14.51
CA LEU A 91 28.45 -1.93 14.73
C LEU A 91 27.38 -2.17 15.79
N THR A 92 27.44 -1.45 16.92
CA THR A 92 26.42 -1.54 17.98
C THR A 92 25.05 -1.00 17.54
N ALA A 93 24.99 -0.15 16.52
CA ALA A 93 23.74 0.31 15.94
C ALA A 93 23.03 -0.76 15.08
N ILE A 94 23.73 -1.80 14.60
CA ILE A 94 23.14 -2.85 13.75
C ILE A 94 22.05 -3.65 14.50
N PRO A 95 22.29 -4.23 15.69
CA PRO A 95 21.23 -4.92 16.44
C PRO A 95 20.05 -4.01 16.79
N ALA A 96 20.32 -2.74 17.15
CA ALA A 96 19.30 -1.76 17.46
C ALA A 96 18.42 -1.44 16.22
N LEU A 97 19.01 -1.35 15.03
CA LEU A 97 18.29 -1.17 13.77
C LEU A 97 17.36 -2.35 13.48
N ILE A 98 17.84 -3.59 13.67
CA ILE A 98 17.00 -4.79 13.45
C ILE A 98 15.85 -4.83 14.45
N LYS A 99 16.09 -4.47 15.73
CA LYS A 99 15.03 -4.37 16.74
C LYS A 99 13.99 -3.30 16.42
N ARG A 100 14.40 -2.12 15.94
CA ARG A 100 13.48 -1.07 15.47
C ARG A 100 12.71 -1.49 14.22
N THR A 101 13.38 -2.17 13.28
CA THR A 101 12.75 -2.62 12.03
C THR A 101 11.73 -3.73 12.28
N SER A 102 12.04 -4.68 13.16
CA SER A 102 11.11 -5.73 13.57
C SER A 102 9.90 -5.15 14.33
N LEU A 103 10.09 -4.15 15.19
CA LEU A 103 8.98 -3.42 15.82
C LEU A 103 8.07 -2.71 14.81
N ALA A 104 8.66 -2.05 13.82
CA ALA A 104 7.89 -1.37 12.77
C ALA A 104 7.14 -2.35 11.86
N ALA A 105 7.70 -3.55 11.68
CA ALA A 105 7.11 -4.63 10.90
C ALA A 105 5.99 -5.36 11.66
N HIS A 106 6.15 -5.60 12.95
CA HIS A 106 5.24 -6.39 13.79
C HIS A 106 4.68 -5.55 14.97
N PRO A 107 3.80 -4.57 14.73
CA PRO A 107 3.26 -3.72 15.80
C PRO A 107 2.38 -4.47 16.82
N ASN A 108 1.91 -5.68 16.47
CA ASN A 108 1.04 -6.49 17.33
C ASN A 108 1.79 -7.56 18.13
N GLU A 109 3.03 -7.90 17.76
CA GLU A 109 3.88 -8.76 18.58
C GLU A 109 4.68 -7.86 19.53
N HIS A 110 4.79 -8.24 20.80
CA HIS A 110 5.58 -7.52 21.82
C HIS A 110 7.09 -7.68 21.59
N VAL A 111 7.56 -7.40 20.37
CA VAL A 111 8.97 -7.52 19.96
C VAL A 111 9.89 -6.62 20.80
N ALA A 112 9.34 -5.55 21.41
CA ALA A 112 10.06 -4.66 22.31
C ALA A 112 10.59 -5.38 23.56
N ALA A 113 9.83 -6.35 24.07
CA ALA A 113 10.17 -7.11 25.26
C ALA A 113 11.21 -8.21 25.01
N LEU A 114 11.40 -8.61 23.74
CA LEU A 114 12.35 -9.66 23.38
C LEU A 114 13.79 -9.20 23.67
N SER A 115 14.50 -10.00 24.45
CA SER A 115 15.92 -9.83 24.77
C SER A 115 16.60 -11.19 24.81
N GLY A 116 17.90 -11.24 24.49
CA GLY A 116 18.69 -12.48 24.56
C GLY A 116 18.16 -13.61 23.69
N ASP A 117 17.92 -14.77 24.29
CA ASP A 117 17.53 -15.98 23.59
C ASP A 117 16.16 -15.86 22.91
N GLU A 118 15.24 -15.08 23.47
CA GLU A 118 13.92 -14.84 22.86
C GLU A 118 14.03 -14.02 21.58
N TRP A 119 14.97 -13.08 21.54
CA TRP A 119 15.28 -12.31 20.33
C TRP A 119 15.87 -13.22 19.25
N LEU A 120 16.74 -14.15 19.64
CA LEU A 120 17.35 -15.12 18.73
C LEU A 120 16.32 -16.12 18.19
N ALA A 121 15.41 -16.59 19.05
CA ALA A 121 14.30 -17.45 18.66
C ALA A 121 13.33 -16.73 17.71
N PHE A 122 13.07 -15.44 17.95
CA PHE A 122 12.27 -14.61 17.05
C PHE A 122 12.94 -14.44 15.68
N LEU A 123 14.26 -14.18 15.63
CA LEU A 123 15.00 -14.07 14.38
C LEU A 123 15.00 -15.39 13.59
N LYS A 124 15.15 -16.53 14.28
CA LYS A 124 15.01 -17.87 13.68
C LYS A 124 13.59 -18.10 13.13
N ARG A 125 12.56 -17.66 13.86
CA ARG A 125 11.15 -17.78 13.47
C ARG A 125 10.79 -16.89 12.28
N THR A 126 11.36 -15.69 12.17
CA THR A 126 11.07 -14.73 11.08
C THR A 126 11.83 -15.03 9.78
N ASN A 127 12.52 -16.17 9.70
CA ASN A 127 12.95 -16.84 8.47
C ASN A 127 13.76 -15.99 7.49
N GLY A 128 14.51 -15.00 7.98
CA GLY A 128 15.46 -14.28 7.15
C GLY A 128 16.85 -14.80 7.44
N ARG A 129 17.38 -15.64 6.54
CA ARG A 129 18.78 -15.98 6.17
C ARG A 129 19.97 -15.56 7.06
N PHE A 130 19.80 -15.26 8.33
CA PHE A 130 20.88 -15.24 9.31
C PHE A 130 21.33 -16.69 9.43
N ASP A 131 22.49 -16.98 8.84
CA ASP A 131 23.20 -18.22 9.14
C ASP A 131 23.58 -18.23 10.62
N ASP A 132 23.86 -19.42 11.16
CA ASP A 132 24.23 -19.57 12.57
C ASP A 132 25.40 -18.66 12.95
N ARG A 133 26.28 -18.37 11.99
CA ARG A 133 27.43 -17.47 12.15
C ARG A 133 27.03 -16.00 12.30
N SER A 134 26.17 -15.46 11.42
CA SER A 134 25.70 -14.07 11.52
C SER A 134 24.78 -13.87 12.73
N GLY A 135 23.99 -14.88 13.10
CA GLY A 135 23.20 -14.87 14.33
C GLY A 135 24.06 -14.84 15.59
N ALA A 136 25.14 -15.64 15.63
CA ALA A 136 26.12 -15.62 16.70
C ALA A 136 26.85 -14.26 16.78
N LEU A 137 27.24 -13.68 15.63
CA LEU A 137 27.85 -12.35 15.57
C LEU A 137 26.91 -11.24 16.07
N LEU A 138 25.62 -11.30 15.73
CA LEU A 138 24.63 -10.35 16.23
C LEU A 138 24.51 -10.39 17.76
N THR A 139 24.57 -11.61 18.31
CA THR A 139 24.52 -11.86 19.76
C THR A 139 25.78 -11.33 20.42
N LEU A 140 26.95 -11.64 19.85
CA LEU A 140 28.23 -11.12 20.30
C LEU A 140 28.20 -9.59 20.33
N ILE A 141 27.79 -8.92 19.26
CA ILE A 141 27.74 -7.45 19.18
C ILE A 141 26.75 -6.84 20.20
N SER A 142 25.70 -7.57 20.56
CA SER A 142 24.70 -7.08 21.53
C SER A 142 25.18 -7.13 22.98
N TYR A 143 26.12 -8.02 23.31
CA TYR A 143 26.57 -8.28 24.68
C TYR A 143 28.07 -8.06 24.92
N ALA A 144 28.88 -7.99 23.86
CA ALA A 144 30.33 -7.85 23.98
C ALA A 144 30.74 -6.40 24.29
N PRO A 145 31.84 -6.22 25.04
CA PRO A 145 32.43 -4.90 25.26
C PRO A 145 32.96 -4.30 23.95
N ALA A 146 33.00 -2.96 23.91
CA ALA A 146 33.37 -2.14 22.76
C ALA A 146 34.68 -2.57 22.07
N ASP A 147 35.66 -3.05 22.84
CA ASP A 147 36.98 -3.45 22.34
C ASP A 147 36.92 -4.71 21.46
N HIS A 148 36.07 -5.68 21.83
CA HIS A 148 35.85 -6.89 21.03
C HIS A 148 35.09 -6.58 19.73
N ILE A 149 34.19 -5.60 19.78
CA ILE A 149 33.42 -5.14 18.62
C ILE A 149 34.34 -4.41 17.63
N ALA A 150 35.23 -3.54 18.13
CA ALA A 150 36.22 -2.84 17.31
C ALA A 150 37.13 -3.83 16.56
N ALA A 151 37.55 -4.90 17.22
CA ALA A 151 38.47 -5.92 16.71
C ALA A 151 37.88 -6.89 15.66
N LEU A 152 36.58 -6.81 15.35
CA LEU A 152 35.94 -7.73 14.39
C LEU A 152 36.59 -7.64 12.99
N PRO A 153 36.82 -8.76 12.28
CA PRO A 153 37.37 -8.68 10.93
C PRO A 153 36.35 -8.04 9.98
N LYS A 154 36.83 -7.21 9.04
CA LYS A 154 35.97 -6.50 8.07
C LYS A 154 35.07 -7.45 7.27
N SER A 155 35.57 -8.64 6.93
CA SER A 155 34.80 -9.67 6.22
C SER A 155 33.57 -10.18 7.00
N GLU A 156 33.66 -10.27 8.32
CA GLU A 156 32.53 -10.67 9.17
C GLU A 156 31.50 -9.53 9.27
N VAL A 157 31.98 -8.29 9.36
CA VAL A 157 31.12 -7.10 9.33
C VAL A 157 30.36 -7.00 8.00
N ASP A 158 31.04 -7.21 6.87
CA ASP A 158 30.43 -7.17 5.54
C ASP A 158 29.39 -8.29 5.38
N THR A 159 29.69 -9.49 5.87
CA THR A 159 28.76 -10.62 5.88
C THR A 159 27.50 -10.30 6.69
N LEU A 160 27.68 -9.70 7.87
CA LEU A 160 26.61 -9.27 8.75
C LEU A 160 25.74 -8.17 8.11
N LEU A 161 26.36 -7.19 7.44
CA LEU A 161 25.64 -6.14 6.71
C LEU A 161 24.80 -6.71 5.56
N LEU A 162 25.36 -7.65 4.79
CA LEU A 162 24.65 -8.32 3.71
C LEU A 162 23.47 -9.14 4.24
N ALA A 163 23.66 -9.91 5.32
CA ALA A 163 22.59 -10.66 5.97
C ALA A 163 21.49 -9.72 6.49
N THR A 164 21.87 -8.61 7.11
CA THR A 164 20.93 -7.59 7.61
C THR A 164 20.15 -6.93 6.47
N ARG A 165 20.82 -6.57 5.37
CA ARG A 165 20.19 -6.01 4.17
C ARG A 165 19.17 -6.99 3.57
N ASP A 166 19.56 -8.25 3.41
CA ASP A 166 18.69 -9.28 2.87
C ASP A 166 17.46 -9.51 3.75
N TRP A 167 17.66 -9.56 5.06
CA TRP A 167 16.59 -9.67 6.04
C TRP A 167 15.63 -8.48 5.95
N ILE A 168 16.12 -7.23 5.91
CA ILE A 168 15.27 -6.02 5.78
C ILE A 168 14.44 -6.06 4.48
N GLN A 169 14.99 -6.59 3.38
CA GLN A 169 14.29 -6.67 2.10
C GLN A 169 13.24 -7.79 2.06
N ARG A 170 13.56 -8.95 2.64
CA ARG A 170 12.79 -10.18 2.47
C ARG A 170 11.96 -10.60 3.66
N HIS A 171 12.18 -10.05 4.86
CA HIS A 171 11.40 -10.44 6.04
C HIS A 171 9.92 -10.27 5.72
N HIS A 172 9.22 -11.40 5.82
CA HIS A 172 7.82 -11.49 5.52
C HIS A 172 7.08 -10.95 6.73
N VAL A 173 6.51 -9.75 6.59
CA VAL A 173 5.51 -9.28 7.54
C VAL A 173 4.25 -10.10 7.25
N GLU A 174 4.15 -11.26 7.89
CA GLU A 174 2.87 -11.97 8.01
C GLU A 174 1.87 -10.99 8.61
N ILE A 175 0.79 -10.76 7.86
CA ILE A 175 -0.35 -9.93 8.23
C ILE A 175 -1.45 -10.84 8.68
#